data_AF-A0A485KXK1-F1
#
_entry.id   AF-A0A485KXK1-F1
#
_cell.length_a   1.000
_cell.length_b   1.000
_cell.length_c   1.000
_cell.angle_alpha   90.00
_cell.angle_beta   90.00
_cell.angle_gamma   90.00
#
_symmetry.space_group_name_H-M   'P 1'
#
loop_
_entity.id
_entity.type
_entity.pdbx_description
1 polymer ?
#
loop_
_entity_poly.entity_id
_entity_poly.type
_entity_poly.pdbx_seq_one_letter_code
_entity_poly.pdbx_strand_id
1 'polypeptide(L)' 'MSNNTKSSSWSVFGSWSRSAPTEADAAKGETTDPTQAASFFELSATDMQGNVVPMATYRDKVCLVVNVASQ' A
#
# COMPACT_ATOMS: atom_id res chain seq x y z
N MET A 1 34.33 12.65 -43.66
CA MET A 1 34.38 13.88 -42.85
C MET A 1 34.20 13.49 -41.39
N SER A 2 35.20 13.85 -40.59
CA SER A 2 35.27 13.66 -39.14
C SER A 2 34.15 14.43 -38.42
N ASN A 3 33.59 13.88 -37.34
CA ASN A 3 33.87 14.40 -35.99
C ASN A 3 33.21 13.56 -34.88
N ASN A 4 34.08 13.23 -33.94
CA ASN A 4 33.91 12.61 -32.62
C ASN A 4 33.15 13.57 -31.68
N THR A 5 32.32 13.10 -30.75
CA THR A 5 32.21 13.67 -29.38
C THR A 5 31.54 12.67 -28.45
N LYS A 6 32.31 12.09 -27.52
CA LYS A 6 31.82 11.41 -26.32
C LYS A 6 31.18 12.44 -25.40
N SER A 7 29.94 12.22 -24.97
CA SER A 7 29.31 12.98 -23.88
C SER A 7 29.03 12.03 -22.73
N SER A 8 30.00 11.88 -21.84
CA SER A 8 29.78 11.36 -20.48
C SER A 8 29.16 12.50 -19.67
N SER A 9 27.91 12.34 -19.22
CA SER A 9 27.33 13.21 -18.20
C SER A 9 27.02 12.36 -16.97
N TRP A 10 27.74 12.63 -15.89
CA TRP A 10 27.47 12.10 -14.56
C TRP A 10 26.77 13.20 -13.74
N SER A 11 25.60 12.82 -13.21
CA SER A 11 24.98 13.19 -11.93
C SER A 11 24.77 14.67 -11.58
N VAL A 12 23.51 15.05 -11.35
CA VAL A 12 23.15 16.02 -10.31
C VAL A 12 21.90 15.54 -9.54
N PHE A 13 22.14 15.12 -8.30
CA PHE A 13 21.34 15.25 -7.08
C PHE A 13 19.79 15.19 -7.13
N GLY A 14 19.25 14.23 -6.37
CA GLY A 14 18.12 14.50 -5.48
C GLY A 14 16.71 14.40 -6.07
N SER A 15 16.41 13.36 -6.86
CA SER A 15 15.02 13.00 -7.11
C SER A 15 14.52 12.13 -5.96
N TRP A 16 13.71 12.70 -5.05
CA TRP A 16 12.83 11.89 -4.23
C TRP A 16 11.76 11.30 -5.15
N SER A 17 12.04 10.12 -5.68
CA SER A 17 11.06 9.28 -6.35
C SER A 17 9.98 8.92 -5.33
N ARG A 18 8.89 9.69 -5.29
CA ARG A 18 7.62 9.19 -4.76
C ARG A 18 7.19 8.06 -5.68
N SER A 19 7.45 6.82 -5.29
CA SER A 19 6.83 5.66 -5.90
C SER A 19 5.32 5.85 -5.79
N ALA A 20 4.65 6.09 -6.91
CA ALA A 20 3.20 6.01 -6.97
C ALA A 20 2.80 4.58 -6.58
N PRO A 21 1.79 4.37 -5.73
CA PRO A 21 1.29 3.03 -5.46
C PRO A 21 0.74 2.48 -6.78
N THR A 22 1.37 1.44 -7.30
CA THR A 22 0.88 0.70 -8.46
C THR A 22 -0.44 0.04 -8.09
N GLU A 23 -1.46 0.18 -8.94
CA GLU A 23 -2.77 -0.51 -8.80
C GLU A 23 -2.62 -2.05 -8.71
N ALA A 24 -1.45 -2.60 -9.03
CA ALA A 24 -1.10 -4.00 -8.82
C ALA A 24 -1.07 -4.43 -7.34
N ASP A 25 -0.86 -3.51 -6.39
CA ASP A 25 -0.92 -3.81 -4.95
C ASP A 25 -2.36 -3.80 -4.40
N ALA A 26 -3.35 -3.34 -5.19
CA ALA A 26 -4.76 -3.38 -4.78
C ALA A 26 -5.43 -4.73 -5.10
N ALA A 27 -4.78 -5.62 -5.86
CA ALA A 27 -5.34 -6.89 -6.31
C ALA A 27 -4.81 -8.12 -5.55
N LYS A 28 -4.07 -7.94 -4.45
CA LYS A 28 -3.52 -9.04 -3.66
C LYS A 28 -4.36 -9.31 -2.41
N GLY A 29 -5.36 -10.16 -2.61
CA GLY A 29 -5.80 -11.14 -1.63
C GLY A 29 -6.73 -10.63 -0.53
N GLU A 30 -7.99 -11.07 -0.61
CA GLU A 30 -8.65 -11.61 0.59
C GLU A 30 -7.67 -12.62 1.23
N THR A 31 -6.86 -12.17 2.18
CA THR A 31 -6.12 -13.08 3.05
C THR A 31 -7.13 -13.57 4.06
N THR A 32 -7.67 -14.77 3.85
CA THR A 32 -8.57 -15.44 4.79
C THR A 32 -7.90 -15.74 6.14
N ASP A 33 -6.57 -15.69 6.16
CA ASP A 33 -5.77 -15.79 7.38
C ASP A 33 -5.25 -14.40 7.77
N PRO A 34 -5.78 -13.78 8.84
CA PRO A 34 -5.36 -12.45 9.28
C PRO A 34 -3.89 -12.41 9.74
N THR A 35 -3.25 -13.56 9.97
CA THR A 35 -1.81 -13.63 10.33
C THR A 35 -0.88 -13.46 9.13
N GLN A 36 -1.40 -13.57 7.90
CA GLN A 36 -0.63 -13.43 6.66
C GLN A 36 -0.79 -12.07 5.97
N ALA A 37 -1.63 -11.19 6.51
CA ALA A 37 -1.84 -9.85 5.97
C ALA A 37 -0.55 -9.02 6.12
N ALA A 38 -0.08 -8.42 5.03
CA ALA A 38 1.08 -7.55 5.04
C ALA A 38 0.76 -6.18 5.66
N SER A 39 -0.53 -5.81 5.66
CA SER A 39 -1.01 -4.53 6.14
C SER A 39 -2.42 -4.63 6.72
N PHE A 40 -2.75 -3.71 7.64
CA PHE A 40 -4.12 -3.54 8.14
C PHE A 40 -5.14 -3.35 7.01
N PHE A 41 -4.76 -2.69 5.92
CA PHE A 41 -5.68 -2.38 4.82
C PHE A 41 -6.05 -3.58 3.94
N GLU A 42 -5.35 -4.70 4.07
CA GLU A 42 -5.67 -5.96 3.38
C GLU A 42 -6.70 -6.80 4.15
N LEU A 43 -7.01 -6.41 5.39
CA LEU A 43 -7.97 -7.09 6.24
C LEU A 43 -9.41 -6.71 5.88
N SER A 44 -10.33 -7.59 6.27
CA SER A 44 -11.77 -7.34 6.27
C SER A 44 -12.34 -7.68 7.65
N ALA A 45 -13.42 -6.98 8.03
CA ALA A 45 -14.14 -7.23 9.28
C ALA A 45 -15.64 -7.24 9.02
N THR A 46 -16.38 -7.96 9.84
CA THR A 46 -17.85 -7.96 9.78
C THR A 46 -18.39 -6.86 10.70
N ASP A 47 -19.25 -6.00 10.16
CA ASP A 47 -19.93 -4.96 10.94
C ASP A 47 -21.11 -5.51 11.75
N MET A 48 -21.77 -4.64 12.52
CA MET A 48 -22.92 -5.01 13.35
C MET A 48 -24.16 -5.39 12.52
N GLN A 49 -24.21 -5.00 11.26
CA GLN A 49 -25.30 -5.33 10.32
C GLN A 49 -25.01 -6.64 9.57
N GLY A 50 -23.84 -7.26 9.78
CA GLY A 50 -23.42 -8.49 9.12
C GLY A 50 -22.76 -8.26 7.76
N ASN A 51 -22.45 -7.02 7.38
CA ASN A 51 -21.75 -6.75 6.13
C ASN A 51 -20.25 -6.95 6.30
N VAL A 52 -19.60 -7.46 5.26
CA VAL A 52 -18.15 -7.50 5.18
C VAL A 52 -17.64 -6.11 4.79
N VAL A 53 -16.88 -5.49 5.68
CA VAL A 53 -16.28 -4.18 5.50
C VAL A 53 -14.78 -4.35 5.27
N PRO A 54 -14.24 -4.00 4.09
CA PRO A 54 -12.81 -4.00 3.85
C PRO A 54 -12.14 -2.83 4.57
N MET A 55 -11.01 -3.08 5.23
CA MET A 55 -10.28 -2.03 5.96
C MET A 55 -9.65 -1.00 5.03
N ALA A 56 -9.49 -1.33 3.74
CA ALA A 56 -9.06 -0.41 2.69
C ALA A 56 -9.92 0.88 2.61
N THR A 57 -11.19 0.84 3.01
CA THR A 57 -12.10 2.01 3.05
C THR A 57 -11.62 3.11 4.02
N TYR A 58 -10.71 2.77 4.92
CA TYR A 58 -10.14 3.69 5.91
C TYR A 58 -8.76 4.25 5.53
N ARG A 59 -8.30 4.07 4.28
CA ARG A 59 -7.09 4.77 3.82
C ARG A 59 -7.23 6.29 3.98
N ASP A 60 -6.10 6.93 4.25
CA ASP A 60 -5.96 8.38 4.49
C ASP A 60 -6.74 8.92 5.70
N LYS A 61 -7.22 8.04 6.58
CA LYS A 61 -7.90 8.38 7.83
C LYS A 61 -7.11 7.84 9.02
N VAL A 62 -7.08 8.60 10.11
CA VAL A 62 -6.54 8.12 11.39
C VAL A 62 -7.55 7.16 12.02
N CYS A 63 -7.14 5.92 12.28
CA CYS A 63 -7.99 4.87 12.83
C CYS A 63 -7.45 4.37 14.17
N LEU A 64 -8.34 4.18 15.14
CA LEU A 64 -8.06 3.49 16.39
C LEU A 64 -8.75 2.14 16.36
N VAL A 65 -7.98 1.06 16.39
CA VAL A 65 -8.47 -0.31 16.44
C VAL A 65 -8.33 -0.81 17.87
N VAL A 66 -9.46 -1.18 18.49
CA VAL A 66 -9.51 -1.65 19.88
C VAL A 66 -10.04 -3.07 19.88
N ASN A 67 -9.25 -4.00 20.43
CA ASN A 67 -9.73 -5.34 20.72
C ASN A 67 -10.41 -5.33 22.10
N VAL A 68 -11.70 -5.62 22.13
CA VAL A 68 -12.47 -5.74 23.36
C VAL A 68 -12.78 -7.21 23.59
N ALA A 69 -12.19 -7.79 24.64
CA ALA A 69 -12.61 -9.10 25.11
C ALA A 69 -13.97 -8.95 25.81
N SER A 70 -14.97 -9.70 25.36
CA SER A 70 -16.24 -9.87 26.09
C SER A 70 -16.19 -11.18 26.87
N GLN A 71 -16.76 -11.18 28.07
CA GLN A 71 -16.88 -12.38 28.94
C GLN A 71 -18.16 -13.15 28.63
#